data_AF-A0A9W3TIV0-F1
#
_entry.id   AF-A0A9W3TIV0-F1
#
_cell.length_a   1.000
_cell.length_b   1.000
_cell.length_c   1.000
_cell.angle_alpha   90.00
_cell.angle_beta   90.00
_cell.angle_gamma   90.00
#
_symmetry.space_group_name_H-M   'P 1'
#
loop_
_entity.id
_entity.type
_entity.pdbx_description
1 polymer ?
#
loop_
_entity_poly.entity_id
_entity_poly.type
_entity_poly.pdbx_seq_one_letter_code
_entity_poly.pdbx_strand_id
1 'polypeptide(L)'
;MVRPYTHWAIWNTEDGKKVFADNRGKIMDKATAYETMRLISEFYDNVSDEDISEFNKELKKDQYEDLKEREEANKKQQEREREYKPTYMFIIKKVNEPCYKFKFGGYRVYGYVDEQKRLNTIKKQLDRRLDNIDKESEVPIELVDSFIYVHNAPGIHKHILEIYGSFRDEFDWYVLEDKVLAKIINYIESKMLEV
;
A
#
# COMPACT_ATOMS: atom_id res chain seq x y z
N MET A 1 -2.28 37.97 5.57
CA MET A 1 -0.89 38.43 5.75
C MET A 1 0.06 37.37 5.20
N VAL A 2 0.94 37.74 4.27
CA VAL A 2 2.00 36.84 3.80
C VAL A 2 3.00 36.73 4.94
N ARG A 3 3.16 35.53 5.54
CA ARG A 3 4.18 35.31 6.58
C ARG A 3 5.56 35.61 5.96
N PRO A 4 6.43 36.41 6.59
CA PRO A 4 7.77 36.68 6.06
C PRO A 4 8.55 35.37 5.90
N TYR A 5 9.41 35.29 4.88
CA TYR A 5 10.34 34.18 4.72
C TYR A 5 11.28 34.18 5.93
N THR A 6 11.27 33.12 6.72
CA THR A 6 12.09 33.04 7.94
C THR A 6 13.21 32.03 7.84
N HIS A 7 13.17 31.15 6.83
CA HIS A 7 14.13 30.08 6.65
C HIS A 7 14.32 29.78 5.15
N TRP A 8 15.54 29.45 4.77
CA TRP A 8 15.91 28.90 3.46
C TRP A 8 16.73 27.63 3.68
N ALA A 9 16.71 26.72 2.72
CA ALA A 9 17.50 25.49 2.78
C ALA A 9 18.12 25.16 1.42
N ILE A 10 19.24 24.43 1.45
CA ILE A 10 19.83 23.82 0.25
C ILE A 10 19.30 22.39 0.16
N TRP A 11 18.59 22.10 -0.92
CA TRP A 11 18.03 20.78 -1.18
C TRP A 11 18.85 20.09 -2.26
N ASN A 12 18.93 18.76 -2.19
CA ASN A 12 19.43 17.95 -3.29
C ASN A 12 18.25 17.49 -4.14
N THR A 13 18.31 17.76 -5.43
CA THR A 13 17.40 17.19 -6.42
C THR A 13 17.71 15.70 -6.65
N GLU A 14 16.81 14.98 -7.30
CA GLU A 14 16.97 13.54 -7.59
C GLU A 14 18.22 13.23 -8.43
N ASP A 15 18.68 14.18 -9.24
CA ASP A 15 19.92 14.11 -10.02
C ASP A 15 21.16 14.60 -9.24
N GLY A 16 21.03 14.83 -7.93
CA GLY A 16 22.13 15.22 -7.03
C GLY A 16 22.56 16.69 -7.10
N LYS A 17 21.82 17.56 -7.82
CA LYS A 17 22.13 18.98 -7.88
C LYS A 17 21.62 19.71 -6.65
N LYS A 18 22.41 20.67 -6.17
CA LYS A 18 22.04 21.53 -5.05
C LYS A 18 21.20 22.71 -5.54
N VAL A 19 20.03 22.90 -4.96
CA VAL A 19 19.11 24.02 -5.26
C VAL A 19 18.77 24.79 -3.99
N PHE A 20 18.56 26.10 -4.13
CA PHE A 20 18.00 26.92 -3.06
C PHE A 20 16.48 26.73 -3.05
N ALA A 21 15.90 26.46 -1.88
CA ALA A 21 14.46 26.33 -1.72
C ALA A 21 13.97 27.10 -0.49
N ASP A 22 12.73 27.58 -0.57
CA ASP A 22 12.04 28.16 0.59
C ASP A 22 11.59 27.08 1.59
N ASN A 23 11.02 27.51 2.71
CA ASN A 23 10.50 26.63 3.76
C ASN A 23 9.31 25.75 3.33
N ARG A 24 8.74 25.97 2.13
CA ARG A 24 7.67 25.17 1.55
C ARG A 24 8.18 24.25 0.42
N GLY A 25 9.49 24.22 0.19
CA GLY A 25 10.12 23.38 -0.83
C GLY A 25 10.04 23.97 -2.24
N LYS A 26 9.67 25.25 -2.40
CA LYS A 26 9.68 25.92 -3.70
C LYS A 26 11.11 26.28 -4.08
N ILE A 27 11.58 25.75 -5.22
CA ILE A 27 12.91 26.05 -5.76
C ILE A 27 12.97 27.53 -6.17
N MET A 28 14.04 28.20 -5.75
CA MET A 28 14.33 29.60 -6.05
C MET A 28 15.47 29.72 -7.06
N ASP A 29 15.39 30.71 -7.93
CA ASP A 29 16.56 31.13 -8.70
C ASP A 29 17.56 31.88 -7.82
N LYS A 30 18.76 32.13 -8.36
CA LYS A 30 19.86 32.77 -7.64
C LYS A 30 19.48 34.16 -7.12
N ALA A 31 18.77 34.97 -7.91
CA ALA A 31 18.41 36.34 -7.53
C ALA A 31 17.38 36.36 -6.39
N THR A 32 16.37 35.50 -6.49
CA THR A 32 15.33 35.32 -5.47
C THR A 32 15.93 34.80 -4.17
N ALA A 33 16.88 33.86 -4.26
CA ALA A 33 17.59 33.35 -3.10
C ALA A 33 18.39 34.44 -2.38
N TYR A 34 19.15 35.28 -3.10
CA TYR A 34 19.88 36.40 -2.51
C TYR A 34 18.96 37.42 -1.83
N GLU A 35 17.86 37.78 -2.49
CA GLU A 35 16.91 38.75 -1.92
C GLU A 35 16.24 38.17 -0.67
N THR A 36 15.93 36.88 -0.68
CA THR A 36 15.36 36.17 0.49
C THR A 36 16.36 36.15 1.65
N MET A 37 17.64 35.87 1.37
CA MET A 37 18.71 35.92 2.38
C MET A 37 18.88 37.33 2.95
N ARG A 38 18.84 38.36 2.11
CA ARG A 38 18.92 39.77 2.53
C ARG A 38 17.76 40.13 3.45
N LEU A 39 16.53 39.80 3.06
CA LEU A 39 15.32 40.07 3.86
C LEU A 39 15.33 39.31 5.20
N ILE A 40 15.82 38.07 5.22
CA ILE A 40 15.99 37.29 6.45
C ILE A 40 17.03 37.97 7.37
N SER A 41 18.17 38.40 6.83
CA SER A 41 19.18 39.13 7.61
C SER A 41 18.60 40.42 8.18
N GLU A 42 17.95 41.24 7.35
CA GLU A 42 17.32 42.48 7.79
C GLU A 42 16.23 42.25 8.84
N PHE A 43 15.49 41.15 8.74
CA PHE A 43 14.53 40.77 9.78
C PHE A 43 15.24 40.48 11.11
N TYR A 44 16.27 39.62 11.11
CA TYR A 44 16.98 39.27 12.34
C TYR A 44 17.82 40.42 12.92
N ASP A 45 18.30 41.36 12.10
CA ASP A 45 19.04 42.55 12.56
C ASP A 45 18.15 43.58 13.28
N ASN A 46 16.82 43.54 13.04
CA ASN A 46 15.86 44.53 13.56
C ASN A 46 14.93 43.97 14.65
N VAL A 47 15.15 42.74 15.11
CA VAL A 47 14.27 42.02 16.04
C VAL A 47 15.08 41.58 17.26
N SER A 48 14.50 41.68 18.46
CA SER A 48 15.22 41.32 19.69
C SER A 48 15.41 39.80 19.82
N ASP A 49 16.43 39.37 20.58
CA ASP A 49 16.65 37.95 20.88
C ASP A 49 15.44 37.27 21.55
N GLU A 50 14.66 38.04 22.31
CA GLU A 50 13.44 37.60 22.98
C GLU A 50 12.31 37.33 21.98
N ASP A 51 12.10 38.24 21.03
CA ASP A 51 11.14 38.07 19.93
C ASP A 51 11.53 36.91 19.00
N ILE A 52 12.83 36.73 18.74
CA ILE A 52 13.37 35.59 17.96
C ILE A 52 13.08 34.27 18.68
N SER A 53 13.24 34.24 20.01
CA SER A 53 12.98 33.06 20.83
C SER A 53 11.49 32.68 20.84
N GLU A 54 10.61 33.67 20.95
CA GLU A 54 9.16 33.48 20.93
C GLU A 54 8.68 32.99 19.55
N PHE A 55 9.13 33.63 18.48
CA PHE A 55 8.83 33.22 17.10
C PHE A 55 9.27 31.78 16.81
N ASN A 56 10.47 31.39 17.26
CA ASN A 56 10.97 30.02 17.10
C ASN A 56 10.18 28.98 17.92
N LYS A 57 9.63 29.36 19.07
CA LYS A 57 8.75 28.48 19.86
C LYS A 57 7.42 28.23 19.14
N GLU A 58 6.80 29.27 18.58
CA GLU A 58 5.58 29.13 17.79
C GLU A 58 5.81 28.27 16.53
N LEU A 59 6.90 28.52 15.79
CA LEU A 59 7.22 27.77 14.57
C LEU A 59 7.44 26.28 14.86
N LYS A 60 8.11 25.95 15.97
CA LYS A 60 8.28 24.56 16.42
C LYS A 60 6.96 23.92 16.83
N LYS A 61 6.04 24.68 17.44
CA LYS A 61 4.72 24.20 17.84
C LYS A 61 3.85 23.86 16.62
N ASP A 62 3.76 24.77 15.64
CA ASP A 62 3.05 24.55 14.37
C ASP A 62 3.59 23.29 13.66
N GLN A 63 4.93 23.13 13.58
CA GLN A 63 5.56 21.96 12.96
C GLN A 63 5.26 20.64 13.70
N TYR A 64 5.15 20.67 15.03
CA TYR A 64 4.89 19.49 15.85
C TYR A 64 3.42 19.06 15.79
N GLU A 65 2.50 20.01 15.70
CA GLU A 65 1.06 19.75 15.52
C GLU A 65 0.79 19.14 14.14
N ASP A 66 1.35 19.71 13.07
CA ASP A 66 1.29 19.16 11.71
C ASP A 66 1.87 17.73 11.62
N LEU A 67 2.95 17.46 12.34
CA LEU A 67 3.55 16.11 12.41
C LEU A 67 2.62 15.11 13.11
N LYS A 68 2.00 15.49 14.24
CA LYS A 68 1.07 14.63 14.97
C LYS A 68 -0.18 14.31 14.16
N GLU A 69 -0.77 15.28 13.47
CA GLU A 69 -1.92 15.05 12.60
C GLU A 69 -1.56 14.10 11.44
N ARG A 70 -0.37 14.25 10.87
CA ARG A 70 0.15 13.32 9.84
C ARG A 70 0.42 11.92 10.40
N GLU A 71 0.94 11.79 11.62
CA GLU A 71 1.12 10.49 12.27
C GLU A 71 -0.21 9.79 12.56
N GLU A 72 -1.24 10.52 13.01
CA GLU A 72 -2.59 9.96 13.19
C GLU A 72 -3.24 9.56 11.86
N ALA A 73 -3.11 10.39 10.82
CA ALA A 73 -3.59 10.06 9.49
C ALA A 73 -2.90 8.79 8.94
N ASN A 74 -1.58 8.69 9.11
CA ASN A 74 -0.79 7.53 8.71
C ASN A 74 -1.16 6.28 9.52
N LYS A 75 -1.40 6.40 10.84
CA LYS A 75 -1.87 5.27 11.66
C LYS A 75 -3.24 4.78 11.23
N LYS A 76 -4.21 5.69 11.05
CA LYS A 76 -5.55 5.35 10.54
C LYS A 76 -5.48 4.73 9.14
N GLN A 77 -4.57 5.19 8.30
CA GLN A 77 -4.32 4.60 6.99
C GLN A 77 -3.73 3.18 7.11
N GLN A 78 -2.75 2.97 8.00
CA GLN A 78 -2.16 1.65 8.25
C GLN A 78 -3.17 0.65 8.85
N GLU A 79 -4.08 1.12 9.71
CA GLU A 79 -5.19 0.30 10.24
C GLU A 79 -6.13 -0.13 9.11
N ARG A 80 -6.55 0.79 8.23
CA ARG A 80 -7.34 0.45 7.03
C ARG A 80 -6.60 -0.49 6.07
N GLU A 81 -5.29 -0.33 5.91
CA GLU A 81 -4.44 -1.22 5.10
C GLU A 81 -4.33 -2.63 5.67
N ARG A 82 -4.47 -2.79 6.99
CA ARG A 82 -4.54 -4.09 7.65
C ARG A 82 -5.93 -4.70 7.51
N GLU A 83 -6.98 -3.88 7.54
CA GLU A 83 -8.35 -4.35 7.43
C GLU A 83 -8.76 -4.68 5.98
N TYR A 84 -8.28 -3.99 4.94
CA TYR A 84 -8.82 -4.19 3.58
C TYR A 84 -7.73 -4.30 2.51
N LYS A 85 -7.13 -5.49 2.40
CA LYS A 85 -6.44 -5.92 1.18
C LYS A 85 -7.39 -6.77 0.36
N PRO A 86 -8.00 -6.22 -0.70
CA PRO A 86 -8.82 -7.03 -1.57
C PRO A 86 -7.91 -8.02 -2.31
N THR A 87 -8.15 -9.30 -2.08
CA THR A 87 -7.35 -10.42 -2.59
C THR A 87 -8.22 -11.35 -3.43
N TYR A 88 -7.59 -12.23 -4.20
CA TYR A 88 -8.27 -13.29 -4.93
C TYR A 88 -7.76 -14.65 -4.47
N MET A 89 -8.64 -15.65 -4.51
CA MET A 89 -8.32 -17.05 -4.31
C MET A 89 -8.88 -17.85 -5.48
N PHE A 90 -8.28 -18.97 -5.82
CA PHE A 90 -8.82 -19.86 -6.83
C PHE A 90 -8.40 -21.30 -6.55
N ILE A 91 -9.24 -22.23 -6.97
CA ILE A 91 -9.09 -23.66 -6.82
C ILE A 91 -9.04 -24.28 -8.21
N ILE A 92 -8.06 -25.12 -8.44
CA ILE A 92 -7.86 -25.86 -9.69
C ILE A 92 -7.81 -27.36 -9.43
N LYS A 93 -7.89 -28.14 -10.50
CA LYS A 93 -7.64 -29.57 -10.52
C LYS A 93 -6.81 -29.92 -11.75
N LYS A 94 -5.72 -30.66 -11.58
CA LYS A 94 -5.04 -31.28 -12.73
C LYS A 94 -5.80 -32.53 -13.13
N VAL A 95 -6.08 -32.72 -14.41
CA VAL A 95 -6.97 -33.81 -14.89
C VAL A 95 -6.46 -35.22 -14.53
N ASN A 96 -5.15 -35.37 -14.35
CA ASN A 96 -4.50 -36.63 -13.98
C ASN A 96 -4.29 -36.81 -12.46
N GLU A 97 -4.69 -35.85 -11.64
CA GLU A 97 -4.52 -35.89 -10.19
C GLU A 97 -5.88 -36.07 -9.49
N PRO A 98 -5.97 -36.92 -8.45
CA PRO A 98 -7.21 -37.14 -7.71
C PRO A 98 -7.58 -35.98 -6.78
N CYS A 99 -6.77 -34.93 -6.74
CA CYS A 99 -6.78 -33.93 -5.70
C CYS A 99 -6.84 -32.50 -6.24
N TYR A 100 -7.35 -31.60 -5.41
CA TYR A 100 -7.55 -30.20 -5.75
C TYR A 100 -6.36 -29.37 -5.27
N LYS A 101 -6.11 -28.26 -5.96
CA LYS A 101 -5.03 -27.33 -5.64
C LYS A 101 -5.59 -25.94 -5.49
N PHE A 102 -5.14 -25.20 -4.48
CA PHE A 102 -5.59 -23.83 -4.27
C PHE A 102 -4.43 -22.86 -4.12
N LYS A 103 -4.65 -21.62 -4.54
CA LYS A 103 -3.68 -20.53 -4.44
C LYS A 103 -4.40 -19.22 -4.23
N PHE A 104 -3.70 -18.26 -3.64
CA PHE A 104 -4.20 -16.90 -3.47
C PHE A 104 -3.20 -15.89 -4.02
N GLY A 105 -3.70 -14.72 -4.38
CA GLY A 105 -2.91 -13.59 -4.81
C GLY A 105 -3.55 -12.28 -4.36
N GLY A 106 -2.78 -11.21 -4.45
CA GLY A 106 -3.25 -9.90 -4.05
C GLY A 106 -2.32 -8.80 -4.54
N TYR A 107 -2.85 -7.59 -4.61
CA TYR A 107 -2.10 -6.41 -5.03
C TYR A 107 -2.17 -5.31 -3.99
N ARG A 108 -1.08 -4.55 -3.85
CA ARG A 108 -1.09 -3.27 -3.15
C ARG A 108 -1.62 -2.21 -4.10
N VAL A 109 -2.92 -1.95 -4.08
CA VAL A 109 -3.48 -0.83 -4.86
C VAL A 109 -3.14 0.48 -4.16
N TYR A 110 -2.18 1.24 -4.71
CA TYR A 110 -1.91 2.61 -4.30
C TYR A 110 -3.07 3.50 -4.78
N GLY A 111 -3.81 4.08 -3.83
CA GLY A 111 -5.00 4.90 -4.07
C GLY A 111 -6.28 4.27 -3.49
N TYR A 112 -6.93 5.02 -2.60
CA TYR A 112 -8.06 4.55 -1.76
C TYR A 112 -9.45 4.93 -2.28
N VAL A 113 -9.54 5.66 -3.38
CA VAL A 113 -10.74 6.45 -3.67
C VAL A 113 -11.74 5.74 -4.60
N ASP A 114 -11.36 4.62 -5.24
CA ASP A 114 -12.22 3.95 -6.21
C ASP A 114 -12.21 2.42 -6.03
N GLU A 115 -13.26 1.91 -5.41
CA GLU A 115 -13.50 0.49 -5.15
C GLU A 115 -13.72 -0.31 -6.45
N GLN A 116 -14.41 0.28 -7.43
CA GLN A 116 -14.64 -0.33 -8.73
C GLN A 116 -13.32 -0.53 -9.48
N LYS A 117 -12.42 0.45 -9.39
CA LYS A 117 -11.07 0.36 -9.97
C LYS A 117 -10.22 -0.73 -9.29
N ARG A 118 -10.39 -0.93 -7.97
CA ARG A 118 -9.73 -2.02 -7.23
C ARG A 118 -10.21 -3.38 -7.70
N LEU A 119 -11.53 -3.61 -7.76
CA LEU A 119 -12.14 -4.83 -8.27
C LEU A 119 -11.67 -5.16 -9.69
N ASN A 120 -11.73 -4.19 -10.60
CA ASN A 120 -11.26 -4.39 -11.97
C ASN A 120 -9.77 -4.73 -12.06
N THR A 121 -8.94 -4.18 -11.18
CA THR A 121 -7.50 -4.49 -11.14
C THR A 121 -7.26 -5.92 -10.68
N ILE A 122 -7.98 -6.37 -9.66
CA ILE A 122 -7.87 -7.73 -9.11
C ILE A 122 -8.35 -8.75 -10.13
N LYS A 123 -9.50 -8.49 -10.78
CA LYS A 123 -10.04 -9.36 -11.82
C LYS A 123 -9.03 -9.55 -12.95
N LYS A 124 -8.44 -8.46 -13.48
CA LYS A 124 -7.39 -8.54 -14.50
C LYS A 124 -6.17 -9.36 -14.06
N GLN A 125 -5.85 -9.41 -12.78
CA GLN A 125 -4.73 -10.23 -12.28
C GLN A 125 -5.11 -11.70 -12.15
N LEU A 126 -6.30 -11.98 -11.65
CA LEU A 126 -6.85 -13.33 -11.65
C LEU A 126 -6.88 -13.87 -13.08
N ASP A 127 -7.43 -13.11 -14.03
CA ASP A 127 -7.48 -13.48 -15.45
C ASP A 127 -6.07 -13.79 -15.99
N ARG A 128 -5.09 -12.89 -15.79
CA ARG A 128 -3.69 -13.13 -16.20
C ARG A 128 -3.07 -14.35 -15.53
N ARG A 129 -3.42 -14.66 -14.29
CA ARG A 129 -2.88 -15.82 -13.57
C ARG A 129 -3.48 -17.10 -14.11
N LEU A 130 -4.77 -17.11 -14.39
CA LEU A 130 -5.48 -18.22 -15.02
C LEU A 130 -4.96 -18.46 -16.45
N ASP A 131 -4.76 -17.41 -17.25
CA ASP A 131 -4.21 -17.50 -18.62
C ASP A 131 -2.79 -18.11 -18.67
N ASN A 132 -2.03 -18.01 -17.58
CA ASN A 132 -0.67 -18.54 -17.50
C ASN A 132 -0.60 -19.89 -16.80
N ILE A 133 -1.70 -20.39 -16.21
CA ILE A 133 -1.69 -21.61 -15.42
C ILE A 133 -1.40 -22.83 -16.29
N ASP A 134 -1.97 -22.86 -17.49
CA ASP A 134 -1.76 -23.94 -18.48
C ASP A 134 -0.32 -23.95 -19.01
N LYS A 135 0.40 -22.83 -18.94
CA LYS A 135 1.82 -22.77 -19.31
C LYS A 135 2.74 -23.29 -18.21
N GLU A 136 2.25 -23.35 -16.96
CA GLU A 136 2.99 -23.84 -15.80
C GLU A 136 2.83 -25.35 -15.58
N SER A 137 2.05 -26.04 -16.42
CA SER A 137 1.72 -27.45 -16.24
C SER A 137 1.69 -28.19 -17.57
N GLU A 138 2.38 -29.33 -17.64
CA GLU A 138 2.38 -30.23 -18.82
C GLU A 138 1.05 -30.99 -18.99
N VAL A 139 0.22 -30.99 -17.95
CA VAL A 139 -1.10 -31.61 -17.92
C VAL A 139 -2.20 -30.55 -17.83
N PRO A 140 -3.34 -30.75 -18.52
CA PRO A 140 -4.45 -29.80 -18.50
C PRO A 140 -4.90 -29.49 -17.08
N ILE A 141 -5.16 -28.21 -16.83
CA ILE A 141 -5.67 -27.71 -15.56
C ILE A 141 -7.13 -27.29 -15.76
N GLU A 142 -7.99 -27.76 -14.88
CA GLU A 142 -9.38 -27.31 -14.76
C GLU A 142 -9.47 -26.26 -13.66
N LEU A 143 -10.07 -25.11 -13.97
CA LEU A 143 -10.51 -24.15 -12.95
C LEU A 143 -11.78 -24.68 -12.31
N VAL A 144 -11.72 -24.96 -11.01
CA VAL A 144 -12.85 -25.49 -10.24
C VAL A 144 -13.68 -24.35 -9.67
N ASP A 145 -13.01 -23.37 -9.07
CA ASP A 145 -13.67 -22.18 -8.54
C ASP A 145 -12.71 -20.98 -8.43
N SER A 146 -13.25 -19.77 -8.44
CA SER A 146 -12.48 -18.54 -8.26
C SER A 146 -13.25 -17.50 -7.45
N PHE A 147 -12.57 -16.93 -6.46
CA PHE A 147 -13.13 -16.01 -5.49
C PHE A 147 -12.40 -14.67 -5.59
N ILE A 148 -13.15 -13.60 -5.79
CA ILE A 148 -12.65 -12.22 -5.84
C ILE A 148 -13.12 -11.52 -4.56
N TYR A 149 -12.34 -10.60 -4.00
CA TYR A 149 -12.71 -9.88 -2.76
C TYR A 149 -12.73 -10.76 -1.50
N VAL A 150 -11.78 -11.69 -1.43
CA VAL A 150 -11.57 -12.47 -0.22
C VAL A 150 -10.92 -11.59 0.85
N HIS A 151 -11.56 -11.46 2.03
CA HIS A 151 -10.97 -10.74 3.16
C HIS A 151 -9.91 -11.62 3.84
N ASN A 152 -8.70 -11.12 4.05
CA ASN A 152 -7.62 -11.87 4.70
C ASN A 152 -7.38 -13.26 4.05
N ALA A 153 -7.20 -13.32 2.72
CA ALA A 153 -6.83 -14.57 2.04
C ALA A 153 -5.62 -15.30 2.68
N PRO A 154 -4.57 -14.63 3.20
CA PRO A 154 -3.52 -15.32 3.94
C PRO A 154 -4.02 -16.07 5.18
N GLY A 155 -4.97 -15.49 5.94
CA GLY A 155 -5.57 -16.11 7.10
C GLY A 155 -6.52 -17.26 6.75
N ILE A 156 -7.34 -17.10 5.71
CA ILE A 156 -8.20 -18.17 5.19
C ILE A 156 -7.36 -19.33 4.68
N HIS A 157 -6.31 -19.02 3.92
CA HIS A 157 -5.35 -19.98 3.45
C HIS A 157 -4.74 -20.74 4.63
N LYS A 158 -4.21 -20.04 5.64
CA LYS A 158 -3.67 -20.67 6.86
C LYS A 158 -4.70 -21.58 7.55
N HIS A 159 -5.95 -21.13 7.70
CA HIS A 159 -7.02 -21.92 8.32
C HIS A 159 -7.31 -23.20 7.55
N ILE A 160 -7.38 -23.14 6.21
CA ILE A 160 -7.59 -24.31 5.37
C ILE A 160 -6.45 -25.33 5.59
N LEU A 161 -5.19 -24.86 5.63
CA LEU A 161 -4.03 -25.73 5.87
C LEU A 161 -4.07 -26.39 7.25
N GLU A 162 -4.37 -25.62 8.30
CA GLU A 162 -4.40 -26.11 9.68
C GLU A 162 -5.52 -27.13 9.92
N ILE A 163 -6.68 -26.95 9.28
CA ILE A 163 -7.85 -27.81 9.50
C ILE A 163 -7.87 -29.03 8.59
N TYR A 164 -7.55 -28.85 7.31
CA TYR A 164 -7.73 -29.90 6.31
C TYR A 164 -6.42 -30.62 5.97
N GLY A 165 -5.28 -30.12 6.48
CA GLY A 165 -3.95 -30.67 6.24
C GLY A 165 -3.47 -30.43 4.80
N SER A 166 -2.16 -30.34 4.60
CA SER A 166 -1.60 -30.24 3.26
C SER A 166 -0.16 -30.74 3.19
N PHE A 167 0.16 -31.48 2.13
CA PHE A 167 1.49 -31.46 1.55
C PHE A 167 1.53 -30.39 0.45
N ARG A 168 2.68 -29.72 0.29
CA ARG A 168 2.95 -28.88 -0.89
C ARG A 168 3.54 -29.76 -1.98
N ASP A 169 3.10 -29.57 -3.22
CA ASP A 169 3.82 -30.12 -4.36
C ASP A 169 5.08 -29.29 -4.68
N GLU A 170 5.86 -29.76 -5.63
CA GLU A 170 7.10 -29.12 -6.10
C GLU A 170 6.90 -27.72 -6.73
N PHE A 171 5.65 -27.30 -6.94
CA PHE A 171 5.25 -26.02 -7.53
C PHE A 171 4.52 -25.11 -6.51
N ASP A 172 4.66 -25.41 -5.21
CA ASP A 172 4.03 -24.71 -4.09
C ASP A 172 2.48 -24.72 -4.11
N TRP A 173 1.86 -25.71 -4.78
CA TRP A 173 0.42 -25.92 -4.69
C TRP A 173 0.06 -26.84 -3.54
N TYR A 174 -1.03 -26.51 -2.86
CA TYR A 174 -1.54 -27.30 -1.73
C TYR A 174 -2.56 -28.30 -2.18
N VAL A 175 -2.37 -29.55 -1.79
CA VAL A 175 -3.22 -30.64 -2.21
C VAL A 175 -4.39 -30.85 -1.24
N LEU A 176 -5.61 -30.88 -1.77
CA LEU A 176 -6.87 -31.05 -1.04
C LEU A 176 -7.63 -32.30 -1.52
N GLU A 177 -8.20 -33.06 -0.57
CA GLU A 177 -9.06 -34.20 -0.89
C GLU A 177 -10.46 -33.76 -1.34
N ASP A 178 -11.07 -34.54 -2.25
CA ASP A 178 -12.41 -34.27 -2.78
C ASP A 178 -13.50 -34.13 -1.69
N LYS A 179 -13.42 -34.97 -0.65
CA LYS A 179 -14.39 -35.03 0.44
C LYS A 179 -14.50 -33.74 1.27
N VAL A 180 -13.49 -32.87 1.19
CA VAL A 180 -13.44 -31.61 1.95
C VAL A 180 -13.62 -30.38 1.07
N LEU A 181 -13.66 -30.53 -0.26
CA LEU A 181 -13.75 -29.43 -1.22
C LEU A 181 -14.96 -28.52 -0.96
N ALA A 182 -16.16 -29.11 -0.84
CA ALA A 182 -17.38 -28.34 -0.58
C ALA A 182 -17.32 -27.55 0.74
N LYS A 183 -16.66 -28.09 1.77
CA LYS A 183 -16.50 -27.39 3.05
C LYS A 183 -15.56 -26.19 2.92
N ILE A 184 -14.50 -26.33 2.11
CA ILE A 184 -13.53 -25.28 1.86
C ILE A 184 -14.15 -24.16 1.03
N ILE A 185 -14.88 -24.49 -0.04
CA ILE A 185 -15.61 -23.51 -0.85
C ILE A 185 -16.57 -22.70 0.03
N ASN A 186 -17.44 -23.37 0.79
CA ASN A 186 -18.38 -22.69 1.69
C ASN A 186 -17.66 -21.81 2.73
N TYR A 187 -16.49 -22.23 3.22
CA TYR A 187 -15.71 -21.42 4.13
C TYR A 187 -15.17 -20.15 3.45
N ILE A 188 -14.61 -20.26 2.24
CA ILE A 188 -14.10 -19.12 1.49
C ILE A 188 -15.25 -18.14 1.19
N GLU A 189 -16.38 -18.63 0.70
CA GLU A 189 -17.58 -17.82 0.42
C GLU A 189 -18.06 -17.08 1.67
N SER A 190 -18.09 -17.74 2.84
CA SER A 190 -18.46 -17.09 4.11
C SER A 190 -17.50 -15.98 4.57
N LYS A 191 -16.34 -15.85 3.91
CA LYS A 191 -15.32 -14.85 4.18
C LYS A 191 -15.13 -13.86 3.03
N MET A 192 -15.95 -13.95 1.99
CA MET A 192 -16.02 -12.94 0.95
C MET A 192 -16.75 -11.70 1.49
N LEU A 193 -16.32 -10.53 1.06
CA LEU A 193 -17.04 -9.29 1.32
C LEU A 193 -18.30 -9.27 0.45
N GLU A 194 -19.43 -8.83 1.01
CA GLU A 194 -20.60 -8.47 0.20
C GLU A 194 -20.18 -7.34 -0.77
N VAL A 195 -20.53 -7.51 -2.04
CA VAL A 195 -20.31 -6.53 -3.11
C VAL A 195 -21.59 -5.76 -3.37
#